data_AF-A0A925NT80-F1
#
_entry.id   AF-A0A925NT80-F1
#
_cell.length_a   1.000
_cell.length_b   1.000
_cell.length_c   1.000
_cell.angle_alpha   90.00
_cell.angle_beta   90.00
_cell.angle_gamma   90.00
#
_symmetry.space_group_name_H-M   'P 1'
#
loop_
_entity.id
_entity.type
_entity.pdbx_description
1 polymer ?
#
loop_
_entity_poly.entity_id
_entity_poly.type
_entity_poly.pdbx_seq_one_letter_code
_entity_poly.pdbx_strand_id
1 'polypeptide(L)'
;MVIQTEYRDTDPEISTTLFTEVFFRRSGESPAQQHPSAEQSAVNQHLAEDAENKQSDNDESNSEEANLTADEVMSDTEREVYAHITFEPIQLDDLLEKLPHLDIGRILASLTTLEVAGLVQSLPGGIYLRIKTAGSSGSLFTLITDANLQSFRRIKEFIFSLYHGVSRKHLEKYVALFWFFFKREQWKSGELLKLCASIGHISGRQITQSVTPPLMKIPIACLAVPDIFS
;
A
#
# COMPACT_ATOMS: atom_id res chain seq x y z
N MET A 1 12.71 -1.00 -17.97
CA MET A 1 11.58 -0.18 -17.51
C MET A 1 12.17 1.14 -17.02
N VAL A 2 11.87 2.24 -17.72
CA VAL A 2 12.65 3.51 -17.68
C VAL A 2 12.71 4.17 -16.29
N ILE A 3 11.74 3.88 -15.43
CA ILE A 3 11.62 4.56 -14.13
C ILE A 3 12.24 3.75 -13.01
N GLN A 4 12.43 2.44 -13.22
CA GLN A 4 13.14 1.61 -12.25
C GLN A 4 14.57 2.09 -11.99
N THR A 5 15.20 2.73 -12.97
CA THR A 5 16.55 3.30 -12.84
C THR A 5 16.59 4.64 -12.13
N GLU A 6 15.46 5.33 -12.00
CA GLU A 6 15.33 6.65 -11.37
C GLU A 6 14.69 6.58 -9.99
N TYR A 7 14.11 5.44 -9.61
CA TYR A 7 13.68 5.20 -8.24
C TYR A 7 14.89 5.22 -7.32
N ARG A 8 14.78 5.98 -6.25
CA ARG A 8 15.75 5.96 -5.15
C ARG A 8 15.42 4.79 -4.24
N ASP A 9 16.43 4.25 -3.57
CA ASP A 9 16.19 3.22 -2.54
C ASP A 9 15.37 3.75 -1.36
N THR A 10 15.29 5.07 -1.22
CA THR A 10 14.46 5.76 -0.23
C THR A 10 13.02 5.98 -0.68
N ASP A 11 12.66 5.67 -1.93
CA ASP A 11 11.29 5.83 -2.41
C ASP A 11 10.36 4.78 -1.77
N PRO A 12 9.16 5.17 -1.31
CA PRO A 12 8.24 4.28 -0.65
C PRO A 12 7.74 3.19 -1.60
N GLU A 13 7.66 1.98 -1.09
CA GLU A 13 6.97 0.88 -1.72
C GLU A 13 5.51 0.88 -1.28
N ILE A 14 4.62 0.99 -2.27
CA ILE A 14 3.18 1.05 -2.05
C ILE A 14 2.54 -0.16 -2.72
N SER A 15 1.59 -0.77 -2.00
CA SER A 15 0.83 -1.90 -2.54
C SER A 15 -0.08 -1.47 -3.70
N THR A 16 -0.09 -2.29 -4.75
CA THR A 16 -1.03 -2.12 -5.86
C THR A 16 -2.49 -2.30 -5.45
N THR A 17 -2.76 -2.92 -4.30
CA THR A 17 -4.13 -3.05 -3.76
C THR A 17 -4.78 -1.70 -3.47
N LEU A 18 -4.00 -0.66 -3.14
CA LEU A 18 -4.56 0.68 -2.94
C LEU A 18 -5.17 1.24 -4.23
N PHE A 19 -4.67 0.81 -5.39
CA PHE A 19 -5.17 1.22 -6.70
C PHE A 19 -6.37 0.39 -7.19
N THR A 20 -6.95 -0.49 -6.37
CA THR A 20 -8.07 -1.35 -6.80
C THR A 20 -9.24 -0.52 -7.35
N GLU A 21 -9.49 0.65 -6.76
CA GLU A 21 -10.53 1.56 -7.22
C GLU A 21 -10.29 2.14 -8.62
N VAL A 22 -9.07 2.14 -9.17
CA VAL A 22 -8.84 2.60 -10.56
C VAL A 22 -8.86 1.45 -11.57
N PHE A 23 -9.02 0.20 -11.12
CA PHE A 23 -8.94 -0.98 -11.98
C PHE A 23 -10.28 -1.28 -12.67
N PHE A 24 -10.61 -0.51 -13.71
CA PHE A 24 -11.83 -0.72 -14.52
C PHE A 24 -11.56 -1.35 -15.88
N ARG A 25 -10.33 -1.31 -16.38
CA ARG A 25 -10.00 -1.86 -17.72
C ARG A 25 -9.50 -3.29 -17.60
N ARG A 26 -10.11 -4.18 -18.38
CA ARG A 26 -9.63 -5.56 -18.54
C ARG A 26 -8.32 -5.56 -19.32
N SER A 27 -7.35 -6.34 -18.86
CA SER A 27 -6.20 -6.74 -19.66
C SER A 27 -6.62 -7.93 -20.53
N GLY A 28 -5.87 -8.21 -21.61
CA GLY A 28 -6.05 -9.45 -22.38
C GLY A 28 -5.71 -10.72 -21.59
N GLU A 29 -5.18 -10.58 -20.37
CA GLU A 29 -4.83 -11.64 -19.43
C GLU A 29 -5.82 -11.71 -18.25
N SER A 30 -6.80 -10.80 -18.18
CA SER A 30 -7.87 -10.88 -17.20
C SER A 30 -8.66 -12.17 -17.43
N PRO A 31 -8.92 -12.98 -16.38
CA PRO A 31 -9.73 -14.19 -16.52
C PRO A 31 -11.07 -13.85 -17.20
N ALA A 32 -11.43 -14.63 -18.22
CA ALA A 32 -12.65 -14.41 -18.96
C ALA A 32 -13.85 -14.38 -17.98
N GLN A 33 -14.71 -13.37 -18.14
CA GLN A 33 -15.91 -13.14 -17.32
C GLN A 33 -15.70 -12.70 -15.85
N GLN A 34 -14.48 -12.40 -15.41
CA GLN A 34 -14.24 -11.85 -14.06
C GLN A 34 -14.00 -10.32 -14.08
N HIS A 35 -14.15 -9.68 -12.92
CA HIS A 35 -13.83 -8.26 -12.74
C HIS A 35 -12.30 -8.04 -12.79
N PRO A 36 -11.78 -6.92 -13.32
CA PRO A 36 -10.33 -6.66 -13.35
C PRO A 36 -9.61 -6.78 -11.99
N SER A 37 -10.33 -6.54 -10.88
CA SER A 37 -9.79 -6.73 -9.52
C SER A 37 -9.48 -8.20 -9.19
N ALA A 38 -10.04 -9.17 -9.91
CA ALA A 38 -9.74 -10.59 -9.72
C ALA A 38 -8.26 -10.91 -10.00
N GLU A 39 -7.60 -10.16 -10.90
CA GLU A 39 -6.15 -10.26 -11.11
C GLU A 39 -5.38 -9.94 -9.81
N GLN A 40 -5.82 -8.92 -9.06
CA GLN A 40 -5.19 -8.55 -7.78
C GLN A 40 -5.42 -9.62 -6.72
N SER A 41 -6.64 -10.15 -6.63
CA SER A 41 -6.96 -11.22 -5.69
C SER A 41 -6.11 -12.48 -5.91
N ALA A 42 -5.90 -12.89 -7.17
CA ALA A 42 -5.08 -14.05 -7.51
C ALA A 42 -3.61 -13.86 -7.11
N VAL A 43 -3.05 -12.65 -7.29
CA VAL A 43 -1.68 -12.38 -6.84
C VAL A 43 -1.58 -12.31 -5.33
N ASN A 44 -2.57 -11.75 -4.65
CA ASN A 44 -2.59 -11.74 -3.19
C ASN A 44 -2.64 -13.16 -2.62
N GLN A 45 -3.39 -14.08 -3.25
CA GLN A 45 -3.41 -15.50 -2.87
C GLN A 45 -2.04 -16.17 -3.04
N HIS A 46 -1.40 -15.99 -4.20
CA HIS A 46 -0.07 -16.56 -4.45
C HIS A 46 0.99 -16.02 -3.46
N LEU A 47 0.90 -14.74 -3.09
CA LEU A 47 1.80 -14.14 -2.10
C LEU A 47 1.57 -14.70 -0.70
N ALA A 48 0.33 -15.00 -0.32
CA ALA A 48 0.01 -15.62 0.96
C ALA A 48 0.55 -17.07 1.02
N GLU A 49 0.37 -17.84 -0.05
CA GLU A 49 0.89 -19.20 -0.17
C GLU A 49 2.43 -19.24 -0.13
N ASP A 50 3.10 -18.29 -0.77
CA ASP A 50 4.56 -18.17 -0.74
C ASP A 50 5.11 -17.74 0.64
N ALA A 51 4.32 -16.99 1.42
CA ALA A 51 4.69 -16.56 2.77
C ALA A 51 4.60 -17.72 3.78
N GLU A 52 3.54 -18.53 3.68
CA GLU A 52 3.37 -19.73 4.53
C GLU A 52 4.48 -20.77 4.28
N ASN A 53 4.99 -20.86 3.05
CA ASN A 53 6.02 -21.85 2.69
C ASN A 53 7.45 -21.41 3.07
N LYS A 54 7.67 -20.15 3.48
CA LYS A 54 9.00 -19.61 3.87
C LYS A 54 9.21 -19.54 5.38
N GLN A 55 8.22 -19.92 6.18
CA GLN A 55 8.24 -19.76 7.64
C GLN A 55 8.84 -20.98 8.39
N SER A 56 9.67 -21.80 7.72
CA SER A 56 10.33 -22.98 8.32
C SER A 56 11.82 -22.86 8.61
N ASP A 57 12.52 -21.78 8.20
CA ASP A 57 13.95 -21.61 8.52
C ASP A 57 14.32 -20.13 8.67
N ASN A 58 14.21 -19.58 9.88
CA ASN A 58 15.35 -19.05 10.65
C ASN A 58 14.90 -18.17 11.81
N ASP A 59 15.54 -18.47 12.93
CA ASP A 59 15.49 -17.81 14.22
C ASP A 59 16.43 -16.59 14.28
N GLU A 60 16.10 -15.68 15.19
CA GLU A 60 16.94 -14.65 15.81
C GLU A 60 17.71 -13.66 14.91
N SER A 61 17.22 -12.40 14.88
CA SER A 61 18.11 -11.26 15.09
C SER A 61 17.37 -10.07 15.70
N ASN A 62 17.99 -9.57 16.76
CA ASN A 62 17.61 -8.49 17.64
C ASN A 62 17.79 -7.13 16.95
N SER A 63 16.78 -6.27 16.98
CA SER A 63 16.94 -4.85 16.65
C SER A 63 15.92 -4.01 17.42
N GLU A 64 16.40 -3.45 18.54
CA GLU A 64 15.81 -2.33 19.25
C GLU A 64 16.08 -1.04 18.46
N GLU A 65 15.16 -0.59 17.60
CA GLU A 65 15.18 0.79 17.11
C GLU A 65 13.76 1.36 16.96
N ALA A 66 13.53 2.46 17.71
CA ALA A 66 12.59 3.55 17.47
C ALA A 66 11.07 3.24 17.40
N ASN A 67 10.48 2.95 18.57
CA ASN A 67 9.05 3.17 18.84
C ASN A 67 8.75 4.68 19.02
N LEU A 68 8.81 5.45 17.95
CA LEU A 68 8.25 6.80 17.90
C LEU A 68 7.24 6.87 16.75
N THR A 69 6.13 7.55 17.01
CA THR A 69 5.07 7.98 16.06
C THR A 69 3.89 7.03 15.75
N ALA A 70 3.31 6.39 16.77
CA ALA A 70 1.87 6.04 16.75
C ALA A 70 1.06 6.87 17.77
N ASP A 71 1.72 7.42 18.80
CA ASP A 71 1.05 8.06 19.93
C ASP A 71 0.44 9.44 19.63
N GLU A 72 0.88 10.14 18.56
CA GLU A 72 0.43 11.53 18.27
C GLU A 72 -0.87 11.63 17.47
N VAL A 73 -1.33 10.55 16.83
CA VAL A 73 -2.52 10.57 15.94
C VAL A 73 -3.71 9.83 16.54
N MET A 74 -3.49 9.05 17.60
CA MET A 74 -4.54 8.26 18.25
C MET A 74 -5.37 9.13 19.19
N SER A 75 -6.69 8.99 19.11
CA SER A 75 -7.57 9.55 20.13
C SER A 75 -7.27 8.92 21.49
N ASP A 76 -7.51 9.65 22.57
CA ASP A 76 -7.25 9.14 23.92
C ASP A 76 -7.99 7.81 24.20
N THR A 77 -9.17 7.65 23.61
CA THR A 77 -9.95 6.40 23.68
C THR A 77 -9.31 5.24 22.93
N GLU A 78 -8.72 5.48 21.75
CA GLU A 78 -8.03 4.42 20.99
C GLU A 78 -6.74 4.00 21.69
N ARG A 79 -6.03 4.95 22.29
CA ARG A 79 -4.81 4.67 23.05
C ARG A 79 -5.10 3.79 24.26
N GLU A 80 -6.16 4.10 25.01
CA GLU A 80 -6.61 3.29 26.15
C GLU A 80 -6.99 1.87 25.71
N VAL A 81 -7.83 1.73 24.68
CA VAL A 81 -8.22 0.41 24.16
C VAL A 81 -7.00 -0.38 23.68
N TYR A 82 -6.10 0.26 22.94
CA TYR A 82 -4.90 -0.39 22.41
C TYR A 82 -3.92 -0.84 23.51
N ALA A 83 -3.81 -0.09 24.61
CA ALA A 83 -2.96 -0.45 25.75
C ALA A 83 -3.42 -1.75 26.44
N HIS A 84 -4.72 -2.07 26.38
CA HIS A 84 -5.28 -3.27 26.98
C HIS A 84 -5.31 -4.50 26.04
N ILE A 85 -5.09 -4.31 24.74
CA ILE A 85 -5.02 -5.41 23.78
C ILE A 85 -3.59 -5.97 23.75
N THR A 86 -3.48 -7.25 24.10
CA THR A 86 -2.22 -8.00 24.09
C THR A 86 -2.01 -8.71 22.75
N PHE A 87 -0.81 -9.26 22.55
CA PHE A 87 -0.53 -10.16 21.42
C PHE A 87 -1.24 -11.51 21.55
N GLU A 88 -1.72 -11.85 22.75
CA GLU A 88 -2.59 -12.98 22.98
C GLU A 88 -4.06 -12.62 22.69
N PRO A 89 -4.86 -13.56 22.14
CA PRO A 89 -6.26 -13.32 21.84
C PRO A 89 -7.06 -12.97 23.10
N ILE A 90 -7.77 -11.83 23.06
CA ILE A 90 -8.62 -11.35 24.16
C ILE A 90 -10.08 -11.28 23.69
N GLN A 91 -11.03 -11.68 24.55
CA GLN A 91 -12.45 -11.54 24.24
C GLN A 91 -12.93 -10.11 24.46
N LEU A 92 -13.95 -9.69 23.71
CA LEU A 92 -14.59 -8.39 23.89
C LEU A 92 -15.11 -8.20 25.32
N ASP A 93 -15.66 -9.25 25.92
CA ASP A 93 -16.19 -9.21 27.29
C ASP A 93 -15.07 -8.92 28.31
N ASP A 94 -13.89 -9.52 28.14
CA ASP A 94 -12.71 -9.25 28.98
C ASP A 94 -12.19 -7.81 28.84
N LEU A 95 -12.34 -7.22 27.65
CA LEU A 95 -12.01 -5.81 27.40
C LEU A 95 -13.01 -4.88 28.09
N LEU A 96 -14.30 -5.23 28.08
CA LEU A 96 -15.35 -4.47 28.77
C LEU A 96 -15.18 -4.49 30.28
N GLU A 97 -14.74 -5.62 30.85
CA GLU A 97 -14.42 -5.71 32.29
C GLU A 97 -13.22 -4.82 32.67
N LYS A 98 -12.22 -4.72 31.79
CA LYS A 98 -11.03 -3.90 32.03
C LYS A 98 -11.26 -2.40 31.81
N LEU A 99 -12.27 -2.03 31.03
CA LEU A 99 -12.59 -0.65 30.66
C LEU A 99 -14.04 -0.27 31.02
N PRO A 100 -14.43 -0.29 32.30
CA PRO A 100 -15.81 -0.08 32.72
C PRO A 100 -16.31 1.36 32.51
N HIS A 101 -15.41 2.32 32.28
CA HIS A 101 -15.75 3.73 32.05
C HIS A 101 -16.09 4.05 30.59
N LEU A 102 -15.83 3.13 29.67
CA LEU A 102 -16.10 3.30 28.24
C LEU A 102 -17.38 2.56 27.85
N ASP A 103 -18.20 3.23 27.03
CA ASP A 103 -19.36 2.60 26.42
C ASP A 103 -18.92 1.55 25.39
N ILE A 104 -19.68 0.45 25.29
CA ILE A 104 -19.40 -0.64 24.33
C ILE A 104 -19.33 -0.13 22.89
N GLY A 105 -20.15 0.86 22.53
CA GLY A 105 -20.13 1.48 21.21
C GLY A 105 -18.82 2.21 20.92
N ARG A 106 -18.21 2.84 21.95
CA ARG A 106 -16.91 3.52 21.81
C ARG A 106 -15.77 2.52 21.67
N ILE A 107 -15.79 1.45 22.45
CA ILE A 107 -14.77 0.39 22.37
C ILE A 107 -14.79 -0.26 20.99
N LEU A 108 -15.98 -0.61 20.48
CA LEU A 108 -16.12 -1.18 19.14
C LEU A 108 -15.69 -0.22 18.03
N ALA A 109 -16.03 1.07 18.15
CA ALA A 109 -15.57 2.09 17.22
C ALA A 109 -14.03 2.19 17.22
N SER A 110 -13.41 2.25 18.39
CA SER A 110 -11.95 2.27 18.52
C SER A 110 -11.30 1.00 17.98
N LEU A 111 -11.85 -0.18 18.26
CA LEU A 111 -11.38 -1.45 17.70
C LEU A 111 -11.46 -1.46 16.17
N THR A 112 -12.54 -0.93 15.61
CA THR A 112 -12.70 -0.80 14.15
C THR A 112 -11.65 0.14 13.56
N THR A 113 -11.41 1.29 14.19
CA THR A 113 -10.36 2.21 13.73
C THR A 113 -8.97 1.56 13.81
N LEU A 114 -8.67 0.85 14.91
CA LEU A 114 -7.41 0.13 15.11
C LEU A 114 -7.23 -1.01 14.12
N GLU A 115 -8.32 -1.69 13.74
CA GLU A 115 -8.33 -2.73 12.71
C GLU A 115 -8.07 -2.15 11.32
N VAL A 116 -8.74 -1.04 10.98
CA VAL A 116 -8.47 -0.30 9.74
C VAL A 116 -7.03 0.21 9.69
N ALA A 117 -6.46 0.61 10.83
CA ALA A 117 -5.06 1.01 10.96
C ALA A 117 -4.07 -0.18 10.91
N GLY A 118 -4.55 -1.43 10.92
CA GLY A 118 -3.71 -2.63 10.90
C GLY A 118 -2.96 -2.90 12.21
N LEU A 119 -3.40 -2.30 13.32
CA LEU A 119 -2.80 -2.47 14.64
C LEU A 119 -3.41 -3.64 15.42
N VAL A 120 -4.66 -3.97 15.11
CA VAL A 120 -5.45 -5.03 15.75
C VAL A 120 -6.10 -5.88 14.67
N GLN A 121 -6.26 -7.18 14.91
CA GLN A 121 -7.00 -8.08 14.03
C GLN A 121 -8.20 -8.66 14.77
N SER A 122 -9.36 -8.66 14.08
CA SER A 122 -10.58 -9.31 14.55
C SER A 122 -10.59 -10.79 14.13
N LEU A 123 -10.93 -11.66 15.08
CA LEU A 123 -11.14 -13.10 14.88
C LEU A 123 -12.61 -13.45 15.09
N PRO A 124 -13.10 -14.54 14.47
CA PRO A 124 -14.45 -15.02 14.69
C PRO A 124 -14.67 -15.33 16.18
N GLY A 125 -15.84 -14.95 16.70
CA GLY A 125 -16.19 -15.11 18.11
C GLY A 125 -15.95 -13.87 18.97
N GLY A 126 -15.74 -12.69 18.38
CA GLY A 126 -15.56 -11.45 19.14
C GLY A 126 -14.21 -11.39 19.86
N ILE A 127 -13.19 -12.00 19.26
CA ILE A 127 -11.84 -12.10 19.80
C ILE A 127 -10.96 -11.13 19.04
N TYR A 128 -10.09 -10.43 19.75
CA TYR A 128 -9.17 -9.45 19.19
C TYR A 128 -7.74 -9.80 19.55
N LEU A 129 -6.80 -9.54 18.64
CA LEU A 129 -5.37 -9.71 18.89
C LEU A 129 -4.59 -8.51 18.39
N ARG A 130 -3.56 -8.12 19.14
CA ARG A 130 -2.59 -7.13 18.68
C ARG A 130 -1.70 -7.78 17.64
N ILE A 131 -1.53 -7.12 16.50
CA ILE A 131 -0.58 -7.59 15.50
C ILE A 131 0.80 -7.09 15.92
N LYS A 132 1.78 -7.99 16.12
CA LYS A 132 3.19 -7.60 16.13
C LYS A 132 3.44 -7.08 14.72
N THR A 133 3.78 -5.81 14.58
CA THR A 133 4.44 -5.30 13.38
C THR A 133 5.86 -5.87 13.31
N ALA A 134 6.00 -7.19 13.34
CA ALA A 134 7.15 -7.86 12.78
C ALA A 134 7.05 -7.59 11.28
N GLY A 135 8.12 -7.09 10.66
CA GLY A 135 8.16 -6.64 9.27
C GLY A 135 7.93 -7.74 8.21
N SER A 136 7.05 -8.71 8.46
CA SER A 136 6.72 -9.81 7.59
C SER A 136 5.23 -10.14 7.76
N SER A 137 4.47 -9.87 6.70
CA SER A 137 3.05 -10.19 6.48
C SER A 137 2.02 -9.27 7.18
N GLY A 138 1.45 -8.36 6.38
CA GLY A 138 0.14 -7.76 6.67
C GLY A 138 0.06 -6.24 6.74
N SER A 139 1.19 -5.52 6.82
CA SER A 139 1.16 -4.06 6.77
C SER A 139 1.11 -3.59 5.31
N LEU A 140 -0.10 -3.46 4.77
CA LEU A 140 -0.38 -2.59 3.61
C LEU A 140 -0.11 -1.11 3.89
N PHE A 141 0.37 -0.79 5.10
CA PHE A 141 0.52 0.52 5.69
C PHE A 141 1.94 0.75 6.26
N THR A 142 2.97 0.01 5.81
CA THR A 142 4.35 0.30 6.23
C THR A 142 4.69 1.72 5.81
N LEU A 143 4.62 2.63 6.78
CA LEU A 143 5.07 4.01 6.73
C LEU A 143 4.50 4.80 5.55
N ILE A 144 3.17 4.74 5.33
CA ILE A 144 2.55 5.76 4.49
C ILE A 144 2.56 7.07 5.28
N THR A 145 3.66 7.81 5.18
CA THR A 145 3.71 9.21 5.60
C THR A 145 2.56 9.97 4.90
N ASP A 146 2.05 11.04 5.52
CA ASP A 146 1.02 11.88 4.88
C ASP A 146 1.42 12.31 3.46
N ALA A 147 2.71 12.54 3.29
CA ALA A 147 3.39 12.73 2.02
C ALA A 147 3.09 11.62 0.99
N ASN A 148 3.27 10.36 1.36
CA ASN A 148 3.02 9.23 0.47
C ASN A 148 1.52 9.09 0.13
N LEU A 149 0.63 9.33 1.10
CA LEU A 149 -0.83 9.34 0.91
C LEU A 149 -1.26 10.41 -0.10
N GLN A 150 -0.70 11.62 -0.01
CA GLN A 150 -1.01 12.69 -0.95
C GLN A 150 -0.54 12.37 -2.37
N SER A 151 0.68 11.83 -2.54
CA SER A 151 1.17 11.37 -3.85
C SER A 151 0.24 10.33 -4.45
N PHE A 152 -0.15 9.35 -3.64
CA PHE A 152 -1.08 8.31 -4.05
C PHE A 152 -2.43 8.87 -4.50
N ARG A 153 -3.04 9.78 -3.72
CA ARG A 153 -4.32 10.43 -4.08
C ARG A 153 -4.22 11.17 -5.40
N ARG A 154 -3.16 11.95 -5.60
CA ARG A 154 -2.94 12.69 -6.85
C ARG A 154 -2.76 11.79 -8.07
N ILE A 155 -2.01 10.69 -7.92
CA ILE A 155 -1.87 9.68 -8.99
C ILE A 155 -3.24 9.09 -9.32
N LYS A 156 -4.03 8.73 -8.30
CA LYS A 156 -5.37 8.17 -8.46
C LYS A 156 -6.29 9.15 -9.20
N GLU A 157 -6.32 10.42 -8.79
CA GLU A 157 -7.09 11.48 -9.43
C GLU A 157 -6.66 11.73 -10.88
N PHE A 158 -5.35 11.75 -11.16
CA PHE A 158 -4.81 11.87 -12.51
C PHE A 158 -5.26 10.70 -13.41
N ILE A 159 -5.17 9.47 -12.90
CA ILE A 159 -5.61 8.28 -13.62
C ILE A 159 -7.12 8.33 -13.90
N PHE A 160 -7.92 8.72 -12.90
CA PHE A 160 -9.36 8.82 -13.03
C PHE A 160 -9.80 9.91 -14.02
N SER A 161 -9.20 11.09 -13.93
CA SER A 161 -9.58 12.26 -14.74
C SER A 161 -9.22 12.10 -16.21
N LEU A 162 -8.05 11.51 -16.52
CA LEU A 162 -7.57 11.40 -17.90
C LEU A 162 -7.95 10.09 -18.60
N TYR A 163 -7.98 8.99 -17.86
CA TYR A 163 -8.08 7.65 -18.46
C TYR A 163 -9.34 6.89 -18.05
N HIS A 164 -10.12 7.41 -17.10
CA HIS A 164 -11.34 6.78 -16.57
C HIS A 164 -11.13 5.33 -16.11
N GLY A 165 -9.92 5.04 -15.61
CA GLY A 165 -9.53 3.71 -15.17
C GLY A 165 -8.47 3.05 -16.04
N VAL A 166 -7.73 2.13 -15.41
CA VAL A 166 -6.59 1.44 -15.99
C VAL A 166 -6.65 -0.05 -15.70
N SER A 167 -5.86 -0.82 -16.41
CA SER A 167 -5.63 -2.23 -16.07
C SER A 167 -4.45 -2.31 -15.11
N ARG A 168 -4.50 -3.24 -14.15
CA ARG A 168 -3.42 -3.47 -13.19
C ARG A 168 -2.06 -3.65 -13.87
N LYS A 169 -2.01 -4.45 -14.94
CA LYS A 169 -0.80 -4.70 -15.75
C LYS A 169 -0.13 -3.43 -16.29
N HIS A 170 -0.93 -2.38 -16.46
CA HIS A 170 -0.47 -1.12 -17.02
C HIS A 170 -0.30 -0.01 -15.99
N LEU A 171 -0.65 -0.25 -14.72
CA LEU A 171 -0.61 0.76 -13.66
C LEU A 171 0.74 1.46 -13.59
N GLU A 172 1.84 0.71 -13.64
CA GLU A 172 3.18 1.29 -13.59
C GLU A 172 3.45 2.26 -14.74
N LYS A 173 2.93 1.98 -15.95
CA LYS A 173 3.03 2.89 -17.10
C LYS A 173 2.24 4.18 -16.92
N TYR A 174 1.18 4.17 -16.11
CA TYR A 174 0.42 5.39 -15.81
C TYR A 174 1.07 6.20 -14.69
N VAL A 175 1.61 5.53 -13.67
CA VAL A 175 2.39 6.20 -12.62
C VAL A 175 3.66 6.82 -13.20
N ALA A 176 4.31 6.10 -14.11
CA ALA A 176 5.36 6.60 -14.97
C ALA A 176 4.99 7.91 -15.68
N LEU A 177 3.85 7.89 -16.36
CA LEU A 177 3.38 9.00 -17.18
C LEU A 177 3.00 10.20 -16.32
N PHE A 178 2.39 9.96 -15.15
CA PHE A 178 2.18 10.96 -14.12
C PHE A 178 3.51 11.60 -13.70
N TRP A 179 4.52 10.81 -13.34
CA TRP A 179 5.82 11.35 -12.95
C TRP A 179 6.47 12.19 -14.06
N PHE A 180 6.42 11.73 -15.32
CA PHE A 180 6.92 12.51 -16.46
C PHE A 180 6.18 13.83 -16.66
N PHE A 181 4.85 13.81 -16.52
CA PHE A 181 4.02 15.00 -16.67
C PHE A 181 4.39 16.07 -15.63
N PHE A 182 4.50 15.66 -14.36
CA PHE A 182 4.76 16.57 -13.25
C PHE A 182 6.21 17.05 -13.19
N LYS A 183 7.19 16.23 -13.61
CA LYS A 183 8.60 16.64 -13.66
C LYS A 183 9.00 17.36 -14.93
N ARG A 184 8.08 17.62 -15.88
CA ARG A 184 8.39 18.14 -17.22
C ARG A 184 9.37 19.32 -17.22
N GLU A 185 9.23 20.25 -16.29
CA GLU A 185 10.10 21.43 -16.17
C GLU A 185 11.55 21.11 -15.75
N GLN A 186 11.75 20.02 -15.02
CA GLN A 186 13.08 19.57 -14.59
C GLN A 186 13.87 18.89 -15.72
N TRP A 187 13.18 18.41 -16.76
CA TRP A 187 13.84 17.75 -17.89
C TRP A 187 14.46 18.80 -18.82
N LYS A 188 15.79 18.78 -18.94
CA LYS A 188 16.47 19.57 -19.97
C LYS A 188 16.08 19.04 -21.36
N SER A 189 16.10 19.92 -22.35
CA SER A 189 15.80 19.55 -23.74
C SER A 189 16.66 18.37 -24.19
N GLY A 190 16.01 17.29 -24.64
CA GLY A 190 16.67 16.08 -25.12
C GLY A 190 17.05 15.04 -24.06
N GLU A 191 16.91 15.30 -22.75
CA GLU A 191 17.23 14.30 -21.71
C GLU A 191 16.35 13.06 -21.80
N LEU A 192 15.05 13.24 -22.08
CA LEU A 192 14.14 12.12 -22.32
C LEU A 192 14.60 11.26 -23.52
N LEU A 193 15.09 11.91 -24.59
CA LEU A 193 15.58 11.20 -25.78
C LEU A 193 16.87 10.43 -25.47
N LYS A 194 17.79 11.03 -24.69
CA LYS A 194 19.01 10.35 -24.22
C LYS A 194 18.69 9.14 -23.36
N LEU A 195 17.72 9.27 -22.46
CA LEU A 195 17.25 8.17 -21.61
C LEU A 195 16.61 7.05 -22.45
N CYS A 196 15.78 7.40 -23.44
CA CYS A 196 15.27 6.41 -24.40
C CYS A 196 16.39 5.74 -25.21
N ALA A 197 17.42 6.49 -25.58
CA ALA A 197 18.56 5.96 -26.32
C ALA A 197 19.45 5.02 -25.48
N SER A 198 19.62 5.29 -24.18
CA SER A 198 20.44 4.46 -23.29
C SER A 198 19.79 3.12 -22.96
N ILE A 199 18.46 3.06 -22.91
CA ILE A 199 17.69 1.84 -22.60
C ILE A 199 17.61 0.90 -23.80
N GLY A 200 17.74 1.44 -25.02
CA GLY A 200 17.65 0.68 -26.27
C GLY A 200 16.22 0.34 -26.67
N HIS A 201 16.09 -0.50 -27.71
CA HIS A 201 14.79 -0.87 -28.27
C HIS A 201 14.05 -1.88 -27.39
N ILE A 202 12.91 -1.47 -26.83
CA ILE A 202 12.00 -2.36 -26.10
C ILE A 202 11.02 -2.99 -27.09
N SER A 203 11.08 -4.31 -27.24
CA SER A 203 10.14 -5.04 -28.12
C SER A 203 8.72 -5.02 -27.56
N GLY A 204 7.72 -5.01 -28.44
CA GLY A 204 6.31 -5.13 -28.04
C GLY A 204 6.04 -6.37 -27.17
N ARG A 205 6.78 -7.47 -27.41
CA ARG A 205 6.71 -8.69 -26.59
C ARG A 205 7.16 -8.46 -25.14
N GLN A 206 8.26 -7.73 -24.93
CA GLN A 206 8.70 -7.35 -23.58
C GLN A 206 7.67 -6.46 -22.88
N ILE A 207 7.04 -5.54 -23.62
CA ILE A 207 5.98 -4.68 -23.08
C ILE A 207 4.77 -5.51 -22.63
N THR A 208 4.42 -6.56 -23.39
CA THR A 208 3.35 -7.48 -23.03
C THR A 208 3.74 -8.48 -21.94
N GLN A 209 5.02 -8.77 -21.73
CA GLN A 209 5.46 -9.68 -20.66
C GLN A 209 5.72 -8.96 -19.33
N SER A 210 5.76 -7.62 -19.35
CA SER A 210 5.88 -6.82 -18.13
C SER A 210 4.63 -6.98 -17.27
N VAL A 211 4.83 -7.44 -16.03
CA VAL A 211 3.78 -7.57 -15.02
C VAL A 211 4.07 -6.54 -13.92
N THR A 212 3.06 -5.74 -13.56
CA THR A 212 3.18 -4.81 -12.44
C THR A 212 3.38 -5.62 -11.15
N PRO A 213 4.47 -5.39 -10.41
CA PRO A 213 4.71 -6.08 -9.15
C PRO A 213 3.62 -5.71 -8.11
N PRO A 214 3.35 -6.57 -7.13
CA PRO A 214 2.35 -6.30 -6.08
C PRO A 214 2.72 -5.12 -5.18
N LEU A 215 4.02 -4.88 -5.00
CA LEU A 215 4.57 -3.69 -4.36
C LEU A 215 5.26 -2.86 -5.44
N MET A 216 4.91 -1.58 -5.52
CA MET A 216 5.43 -0.67 -6.52
C MET A 216 6.04 0.55 -5.85
N LYS A 217 7.25 0.94 -6.28
CA LYS A 217 7.90 2.17 -5.82
C LYS A 217 7.19 3.39 -6.39
N ILE A 218 6.92 4.39 -5.55
CA ILE A 218 6.36 5.68 -5.99
C ILE A 218 7.37 6.79 -5.68
N PRO A 219 7.72 7.66 -6.65
CA PRO A 219 8.71 8.71 -6.41
C PRO A 219 8.14 9.77 -5.45
N ILE A 220 8.80 10.02 -4.32
CA ILE A 220 8.40 11.04 -3.32
C ILE A 220 8.40 12.45 -3.94
N ALA A 221 9.22 12.66 -4.97
CA ALA A 221 9.40 13.96 -5.63
C ALA A 221 8.12 14.55 -6.27
N CYS A 222 7.01 13.79 -6.32
CA CYS A 222 5.71 14.27 -6.78
C CYS A 222 4.97 15.19 -5.78
N LEU A 223 5.47 15.34 -4.54
CA LEU A 223 4.78 16.08 -3.49
C LEU A 223 4.90 17.60 -3.56
N ALA A 224 5.97 18.11 -4.15
CA ALA A 224 6.25 19.55 -4.15
C ALA A 224 5.46 20.34 -5.21
N VAL A 225 4.57 19.68 -5.96
CA VAL A 225 3.86 20.34 -7.07
C VAL A 225 2.54 20.96 -6.57
N PRO A 226 2.22 22.22 -6.94
CA PRO A 226 0.96 22.87 -6.59
C PRO A 226 -0.26 22.13 -7.15
N ASP A 227 -1.40 22.25 -6.47
CA ASP A 227 -2.65 21.58 -6.82
C ASP A 227 -3.15 22.03 -8.20
N ILE A 228 -3.02 21.15 -9.19
CA ILE A 228 -3.39 21.39 -10.59
C ILE A 228 -4.93 21.40 -10.80
N PHE A 229 -5.69 20.94 -9.80
CA PHE A 229 -7.15 20.78 -9.88
C PHE A 229 -7.95 21.74 -8.97
N SER A 230 -7.34 22.88 -8.58
CA SER A 230 -8.01 23.94 -7.82
C SER A 230 -8.82 24.87 -8.72
#